data_AF-A0A3M1EK98-F1
#
_entry.id   AF-A0A3M1EK98-F1
#
_cell.length_a   1.000
_cell.length_b   1.000
_cell.length_c   1.000
_cell.angle_alpha   90.00
_cell.angle_beta   90.00
_cell.angle_gamma   90.00
#
_symmetry.space_group_name_H-M   'P 1'
#
loop_
_entity.id
_entity.type
_entity.pdbx_description
1 polymer ?
#
loop_
_entity_poly.entity_id
_entity_poly.type
_entity_poly.pdbx_seq_one_letter_code
_entity_poly.pdbx_strand_id
1 'polypeptide(L)'
;MRIIGITGGIACGKSTVADIFRRLGAFVIDADEIAREVVRPGTPGFEQVVAHFGPGILTPSGAIDRKALGEIVFRDPAARKVLEGITHPLIVAGIAARLQEALTAGAEIAMIEAALMIEGGRSRDLVEKIIVVSAP
;
A
#
# COMPACT_ATOMS: atom_id res chain seq x y z
N MET A 1 17.03 -12.12 6.00
CA MET A 1 16.10 -11.77 4.90
C MET A 1 16.44 -10.38 4.40
N ARG A 2 16.62 -10.20 3.10
CA ARG A 2 16.85 -8.87 2.50
C ARG A 2 15.52 -8.24 2.11
N ILE A 3 15.36 -6.94 2.32
CA ILE A 3 14.12 -6.21 1.98
C ILE A 3 14.40 -5.26 0.82
N ILE A 4 13.70 -5.47 -0.30
CA ILE A 4 13.92 -4.73 -1.55
C ILE A 4 12.61 -4.05 -1.96
N GLY A 5 12.67 -2.76 -2.29
CA GLY A 5 11.55 -2.06 -2.86
C GLY A 5 11.43 -2.25 -4.37
N ILE A 6 10.22 -2.40 -4.90
CA ILE A 6 9.91 -2.27 -6.32
C ILE A 6 8.97 -1.08 -6.50
N THR A 7 9.37 -0.12 -7.34
CA THR A 7 8.58 1.07 -7.67
C THR A 7 8.66 1.34 -9.17
N GLY A 8 7.83 2.25 -9.67
CA GLY A 8 7.76 2.56 -11.10
C GLY A 8 6.42 3.18 -11.47
N GLY A 9 6.42 3.97 -12.56
CA GLY A 9 5.27 4.73 -13.02
C GLY A 9 4.04 3.88 -13.35
N ILE A 10 2.93 4.55 -13.63
CA ILE A 10 1.70 3.89 -14.06
C ILE A 10 1.98 3.11 -15.35
N ALA A 11 1.47 1.88 -15.43
CA ALA A 11 1.57 1.00 -16.59
C ALA A 11 3.01 0.63 -17.05
N CYS A 12 4.03 0.78 -16.20
CA CYS A 12 5.41 0.41 -16.57
C CYS A 12 5.74 -1.10 -16.49
N GLY A 13 4.77 -1.97 -16.17
CA GLY A 13 4.99 -3.41 -16.02
C GLY A 13 5.57 -3.84 -14.66
N LYS A 14 5.43 -3.00 -13.63
CA LYS A 14 5.93 -3.26 -12.28
C LYS A 14 5.43 -4.59 -11.67
N SER A 15 4.14 -4.87 -11.81
CA SER A 15 3.54 -6.12 -11.31
C SER A 15 4.05 -7.34 -12.09
N THR A 16 4.39 -7.19 -13.38
CA THR A 16 5.06 -8.24 -14.16
C THR A 16 6.44 -8.56 -13.58
N VAL A 17 7.22 -7.54 -13.24
CA VAL A 17 8.54 -7.72 -12.60
C VAL A 17 8.39 -8.37 -11.22
N ALA A 18 7.42 -7.92 -10.43
CA ALA A 18 7.13 -8.50 -9.13
C ALA A 18 6.74 -10.00 -9.24
N ASP A 19 5.91 -10.37 -10.23
CA ASP A 19 5.55 -11.76 -10.51
C ASP A 19 6.73 -12.63 -10.93
N ILE A 20 7.69 -12.08 -11.68
CA ILE A 20 8.93 -12.79 -12.03
C ILE A 20 9.71 -13.10 -10.75
N PHE A 21 9.90 -12.11 -9.86
CA PHE A 21 10.60 -12.33 -8.60
C PHE A 21 9.86 -13.32 -7.69
N ARG A 22 8.53 -13.27 -7.65
CA ARG A 22 7.69 -14.23 -6.93
C ARG A 22 7.95 -15.67 -7.41
N ARG A 23 8.00 -15.89 -8.73
CA ARG A 23 8.32 -17.20 -9.33
C ARG A 23 9.75 -17.67 -9.04
N LEU A 24 10.68 -16.73 -8.82
CA LEU A 24 12.06 -17.02 -8.43
C LEU A 24 12.22 -17.24 -6.91
N GLY A 25 11.13 -17.22 -6.14
CA GLY A 25 11.12 -17.52 -4.70
C GLY A 25 11.19 -16.29 -3.79
N ALA A 26 11.10 -15.07 -4.32
CA ALA A 26 10.98 -13.89 -3.48
C ALA A 26 9.58 -13.78 -2.86
N PHE A 27 9.52 -13.38 -1.59
CA PHE A 27 8.25 -13.07 -0.94
C PHE A 27 7.81 -11.66 -1.33
N VAL A 28 6.79 -11.53 -2.17
CA VAL A 28 6.34 -10.23 -2.69
C VAL A 28 5.12 -9.73 -1.91
N ILE A 29 5.29 -8.57 -1.31
CA ILE A 29 4.31 -7.81 -0.54
C ILE A 29 3.77 -6.68 -1.41
N ASP A 30 2.48 -6.70 -1.73
CA ASP A 30 1.80 -5.63 -2.45
C ASP A 30 1.31 -4.57 -1.43
N ALA A 31 1.95 -3.41 -1.41
CA ALA A 31 1.57 -2.32 -0.51
C ALA A 31 0.23 -1.67 -0.93
N ASP A 32 -0.10 -1.68 -2.22
CA ASP A 32 -1.38 -1.18 -2.72
C ASP A 32 -2.52 -2.13 -2.30
N GLU A 33 -2.29 -3.44 -2.24
CA GLU A 33 -3.22 -4.39 -1.64
C GLU A 33 -3.44 -4.10 -0.15
N ILE A 34 -2.37 -3.94 0.62
CA ILE A 34 -2.45 -3.63 2.06
C ILE A 34 -3.21 -2.31 2.28
N ALA A 35 -2.93 -1.27 1.51
CA ALA A 35 -3.65 0.01 1.57
C ALA A 35 -5.17 -0.16 1.39
N ARG A 36 -5.59 -1.15 0.61
CA ARG A 36 -7.00 -1.49 0.41
C ARG A 36 -7.56 -2.31 1.57
N GLU A 37 -6.78 -3.21 2.13
CA GLU A 37 -7.16 -4.07 3.25
C GLU A 37 -7.42 -3.27 4.52
N VAL A 38 -6.55 -2.31 4.84
CA VAL A 38 -6.63 -1.55 6.09
C VAL A 38 -7.89 -0.69 6.22
N VAL A 39 -8.61 -0.44 5.13
CA VAL A 39 -9.88 0.29 5.08
C VAL A 39 -11.06 -0.57 4.62
N ARG A 40 -10.96 -1.90 4.68
CA ARG A 40 -12.12 -2.78 4.43
C ARG A 40 -13.15 -2.65 5.56
N PRO A 41 -14.46 -2.84 5.27
CA PRO A 41 -15.47 -2.86 6.31
C PRO A 41 -15.09 -3.77 7.48
N GLY A 42 -15.27 -3.28 8.71
CA GLY A 42 -14.90 -3.98 9.94
C GLY A 42 -13.45 -3.80 10.38
N THR A 43 -12.63 -3.00 9.68
CA THR A 43 -11.31 -2.62 10.17
C THR A 43 -11.33 -1.29 10.95
N PRO A 44 -10.37 -1.08 11.85
CA PRO A 44 -10.21 0.21 12.53
C PRO A 44 -9.99 1.38 11.57
N GLY A 45 -9.32 1.14 10.44
CA GLY A 45 -9.09 2.16 9.42
C GLY A 45 -10.39 2.56 8.71
N PHE A 46 -11.27 1.60 8.43
CA PHE A 46 -12.59 1.89 7.87
C PHE A 46 -13.42 2.76 8.81
N GLU A 47 -13.50 2.39 10.10
CA GLU A 47 -14.27 3.14 11.10
C GLU A 47 -13.78 4.58 11.23
N GLN A 48 -12.46 4.80 11.30
CA GLN A 48 -11.88 6.14 11.39
C GLN A 48 -12.13 6.98 10.14
N VAL A 49 -12.00 6.37 8.95
CA VAL A 49 -12.27 7.06 7.67
C VAL A 49 -13.74 7.45 7.58
N VAL A 50 -14.67 6.54 7.88
CA VAL A 50 -16.11 6.83 7.85
C VAL A 50 -16.51 7.86 8.90
N ALA A 51 -15.94 7.79 10.11
CA ALA A 51 -16.20 8.77 11.16
C ALA A 51 -15.78 10.20 10.77
N HIS A 52 -14.70 10.34 9.99
CA HIS A 52 -14.22 11.64 9.55
C HIS A 52 -14.93 12.16 8.29
N PHE A 53 -15.03 11.34 7.24
CA PHE A 53 -15.56 11.74 5.94
C PHE A 53 -17.08 11.58 5.81
N GLY A 54 -17.71 10.95 6.81
CA GLY A 54 -19.15 10.70 6.86
C GLY A 54 -19.59 9.51 5.99
N PRO A 55 -20.86 9.10 6.08
CA PRO A 55 -21.38 7.95 5.35
C PRO A 55 -21.52 8.21 3.83
N GLY A 56 -21.37 9.45 3.37
CA GLY A 56 -21.48 9.81 1.94
C GLY A 56 -20.37 9.21 1.06
N ILE A 57 -19.28 8.71 1.66
CA ILE A 57 -18.22 7.99 0.95
C ILE A 57 -18.47 6.47 0.88
N LEU A 58 -19.64 5.97 1.27
CA LEU A 58 -19.95 4.55 1.25
C LEU A 58 -20.73 4.16 -0.01
N THR A 59 -20.40 2.99 -0.56
CA THR A 59 -21.20 2.31 -1.57
C THR A 59 -22.48 1.75 -0.93
N PRO A 60 -23.49 1.35 -1.74
CA PRO A 60 -24.69 0.66 -1.22
C PRO A 60 -24.39 -0.64 -0.48
N SER A 61 -23.23 -1.27 -0.73
CA SER A 61 -22.78 -2.47 -0.03
C SER A 61 -22.08 -2.18 1.31
N GLY A 62 -21.99 -0.91 1.72
CA GLY A 62 -21.31 -0.49 2.95
C GLY A 62 -19.78 -0.46 2.87
N ALA A 63 -19.19 -0.55 1.68
CA ALA A 63 -17.75 -0.40 1.48
C ALA A 63 -17.39 1.05 1.15
N ILE A 64 -16.13 1.47 1.32
CA ILE A 64 -15.69 2.80 0.88
C ILE A 64 -15.72 2.88 -0.65
N ASP A 65 -16.47 3.86 -1.18
CA ASP A 65 -16.39 4.30 -2.56
C ASP A 65 -15.09 5.09 -2.76
N ARG A 66 -14.10 4.41 -3.34
CA ARG A 66 -12.78 5.01 -3.60
C ARG A 66 -12.82 6.15 -4.58
N LYS A 67 -13.78 6.16 -5.51
CA LYS A 67 -13.91 7.26 -6.46
C LYS A 67 -14.41 8.49 -5.72
N ALA A 68 -15.47 8.35 -4.92
CA ALA A 68 -16.00 9.45 -4.11
C ALA A 68 -14.97 9.99 -3.11
N LEU A 69 -14.30 9.10 -2.35
CA LEU A 69 -13.25 9.50 -1.43
C LEU A 69 -12.06 10.14 -2.18
N GLY A 70 -11.67 9.58 -3.32
CA GLY A 70 -10.63 10.10 -4.20
C GLY A 70 -10.92 11.52 -4.67
N GLU A 71 -12.14 11.81 -5.08
CA GLU A 71 -12.56 13.16 -5.50
C GLU A 71 -12.45 14.19 -4.35
N ILE A 72 -12.77 13.79 -3.12
CA ILE A 72 -12.63 14.64 -1.93
C ILE A 72 -11.15 14.96 -1.68
N VAL A 73 -10.31 13.94 -1.54
CA VAL A 73 -8.89 14.12 -1.19
C VAL A 73 -8.07 14.71 -2.33
N PHE A 74 -8.53 14.61 -3.58
CA PHE A 74 -7.89 15.27 -4.71
C PHE A 74 -8.16 16.79 -4.72
N ARG A 75 -9.35 17.21 -4.28
CA ARG A 75 -9.74 18.63 -4.24
C ARG A 75 -9.27 19.34 -2.97
N ASP A 76 -9.10 18.62 -1.87
CA ASP A 76 -8.71 19.19 -0.58
C ASP A 76 -7.43 18.54 -0.03
N PRO A 77 -6.28 19.27 -0.05
CA PRO A 77 -5.04 18.79 0.54
C PRO A 77 -5.12 18.51 2.04
N ALA A 78 -5.99 19.20 2.80
CA ALA A 78 -6.19 18.95 4.21
C ALA A 78 -6.89 17.60 4.44
N ALA A 79 -7.97 17.34 3.68
CA ALA A 79 -8.63 16.04 3.64
C ALA A 79 -7.64 14.91 3.27
N ARG A 80 -6.79 15.13 2.27
CA ARG A 80 -5.75 14.15 1.90
C ARG A 80 -4.83 13.83 3.07
N LYS A 81 -4.34 14.86 3.78
CA LYS A 81 -3.47 14.69 4.93
C LYS A 81 -4.15 13.92 6.07
N VAL A 82 -5.45 14.11 6.28
CA VAL A 82 -6.21 13.33 7.27
C VAL A 82 -6.28 11.86 6.85
N LEU A 83 -6.63 11.57 5.59
CA LEU A 83 -6.68 10.20 5.09
C LEU A 83 -5.33 9.50 5.19
N GLU A 84 -4.25 10.18 4.79
CA GLU A 84 -2.87 9.71 4.92
C GLU A 84 -2.52 9.47 6.40
N GLY A 85 -2.91 10.37 7.30
CA GLY A 85 -2.68 10.22 8.75
C GLY A 85 -3.35 9.00 9.36
N ILE A 86 -4.56 8.64 8.89
CA ILE A 86 -5.28 7.44 9.32
C ILE A 86 -4.66 6.19 8.71
N THR A 87 -4.37 6.21 7.41
CA THR A 87 -4.00 4.99 6.66
C THR A 87 -2.53 4.63 6.79
N HIS A 88 -1.60 5.60 6.83
CA HIS A 88 -0.16 5.31 6.85
C HIS A 88 0.29 4.42 8.02
N PRO A 89 -0.10 4.67 9.29
CA PRO A 89 0.31 3.79 10.39
C PRO A 89 -0.20 2.36 10.22
N LEU A 90 -1.42 2.19 9.69
CA LEU A 90 -2.04 0.89 9.46
C LEU A 90 -1.35 0.14 8.31
N ILE A 91 -0.98 0.85 7.25
CA ILE A 91 -0.24 0.27 6.11
C ILE A 91 1.14 -0.21 6.57
N VAL A 92 1.85 0.61 7.36
CA VAL A 92 3.16 0.23 7.92
C VAL A 92 3.04 -1.01 8.81
N ALA A 93 2.02 -1.08 9.66
CA ALA A 93 1.76 -2.26 10.48
C ALA A 93 1.45 -3.51 9.63
N GLY A 94 0.64 -3.36 8.57
CA GLY A 94 0.34 -4.44 7.63
C GLY A 94 1.59 -4.95 6.90
N ILE A 95 2.46 -4.05 6.42
CA ILE A 95 3.74 -4.40 5.80
C ILE A 95 4.63 -5.15 6.80
N ALA A 96 4.74 -4.66 8.04
CA ALA A 96 5.53 -5.30 9.08
C ALA A 96 5.03 -6.74 9.38
N ALA A 97 3.72 -6.95 9.41
CA ALA A 97 3.12 -8.26 9.57
C ALA A 97 3.50 -9.22 8.42
N ARG A 98 3.38 -8.77 7.16
CA ARG A 98 3.76 -9.58 5.99
C ARG A 98 5.27 -9.86 5.92
N LEU A 99 6.11 -8.92 6.39
CA LEU A 99 7.55 -9.15 6.53
C LEU A 99 7.83 -10.23 7.59
N GLN A 100 7.11 -10.21 8.71
CA GLN A 100 7.25 -11.24 9.74
C GLN A 100 6.81 -12.62 9.21
N GLU A 101 5.71 -12.68 8.45
CA GLU A 101 5.28 -13.90 7.75
C GLU A 101 6.36 -14.44 6.80
N ALA A 102 6.95 -13.56 5.99
CA ALA A 102 8.05 -13.90 5.09
C ALA A 102 9.25 -14.49 5.83
N LEU A 103 9.62 -13.87 6.96
CA LEU A 103 10.72 -14.34 7.80
C LEU A 103 10.41 -15.73 8.39
N THR A 104 9.20 -15.94 8.90
CA THR A 104 8.76 -17.24 9.44
C THR A 104 8.67 -18.32 8.37
N ALA A 105 8.33 -17.95 7.13
CA ALA A 105 8.33 -18.84 5.98
C ALA A 105 9.76 -19.16 5.45
N GLY A 106 10.80 -18.58 6.04
CA GLY A 106 12.19 -18.80 5.63
C GLY A 106 12.59 -18.06 4.36
N ALA A 107 11.87 -17.00 3.98
CA ALA A 107 12.21 -16.21 2.80
C ALA A 107 13.57 -15.52 2.95
N GLU A 108 14.46 -15.70 1.98
CA GLU A 108 15.74 -14.99 1.95
C GLU A 108 15.59 -13.55 1.45
N ILE A 109 14.60 -13.31 0.57
CA ILE A 109 14.29 -12.01 -0.04
C ILE A 109 12.80 -11.73 0.14
N ALA A 110 12.48 -10.55 0.70
CA ALA A 110 11.16 -9.96 0.68
C ALA A 110 11.19 -8.71 -0.22
N MET A 111 10.15 -8.54 -1.02
CA MET A 111 10.00 -7.39 -1.91
C MET A 111 8.73 -6.63 -1.58
N ILE A 112 8.83 -5.31 -1.44
CA ILE A 112 7.68 -4.43 -1.24
C ILE A 112 7.39 -3.76 -2.58
N GLU A 113 6.29 -4.10 -3.23
CA GLU A 113 5.80 -3.43 -4.43
C GLU A 113 4.87 -2.27 -4.01
N ALA A 114 5.19 -1.05 -4.43
CA ALA A 114 4.33 0.11 -4.22
C ALA A 114 4.39 1.03 -5.45
N ALA A 115 3.25 1.58 -5.87
CA ALA A 115 3.20 2.51 -7.01
C ALA A 115 4.07 3.76 -6.79
N LEU A 116 4.13 4.27 -5.55
CA LEU A 116 4.85 5.49 -5.19
C LEU A 116 5.63 5.29 -3.88
N MET A 117 6.63 4.41 -3.91
CA MET A 117 7.50 4.18 -2.75
C MET A 117 8.36 5.41 -2.39
N ILE A 118 8.62 6.29 -3.36
CA ILE A 118 9.61 7.38 -3.20
C ILE A 118 9.00 8.64 -2.57
N GLU A 119 7.68 8.84 -2.67
CA GLU A 119 7.02 10.10 -2.29
C GLU A 119 6.69 10.18 -0.79
N GLY A 120 6.46 9.03 -0.14
CA GLY A 120 6.40 8.94 1.31
C GLY A 120 7.80 8.78 1.87
N GLY A 121 8.45 9.88 2.27
CA GLY A 121 9.87 9.92 2.68
C GLY A 121 10.33 8.93 3.78
N ARG A 122 9.42 8.14 4.36
CA ARG A 122 9.69 7.08 5.35
C ARG A 122 9.77 5.66 4.75
N SER A 123 9.28 5.45 3.53
CA SER A 123 9.29 4.12 2.89
C SER A 123 10.70 3.67 2.49
N ARG A 124 11.65 4.62 2.33
CA ARG A 124 13.06 4.33 2.07
C ARG A 124 13.75 3.63 3.24
N ASP A 125 13.35 3.94 4.47
CA ASP A 125 13.96 3.35 5.67
C ASP A 125 13.57 1.87 5.85
N LEU A 126 12.53 1.41 5.15
CA LEU A 126 12.03 0.03 5.20
C LEU A 126 12.78 -0.91 4.24
N VAL A 127 13.58 -0.39 3.31
CA VAL A 127 14.18 -1.17 2.23
C VAL A 127 15.68 -0.91 2.09
N GLU A 128 16.46 -1.96 1.82
CA GLU A 128 17.91 -1.85 1.61
C GLU A 128 18.24 -1.33 0.20
N LYS A 129 17.38 -1.65 -0.77
CA LYS A 129 17.53 -1.29 -2.18
C LYS A 129 16.17 -1.01 -2.80
N ILE A 130 16.17 -0.18 -3.84
CA ILE A 130 14.98 0.11 -4.65
C ILE A 130 15.27 -0.27 -6.10
N ILE A 131 14.39 -1.09 -6.67
CA ILE A 131 14.31 -1.39 -8.09
C ILE A 131 13.25 -0.47 -8.70
N VAL A 132 13.66 0.34 -9.67
CA VAL A 132 12.74 1.19 -10.43
C VAL A 132 12.46 0.52 -11.78
N VAL A 133 11.20 0.17 -12.02
CA VAL A 133 10.72 -0.35 -13.30
C VAL A 133 10.26 0.83 -14.15
N SER A 134 10.80 0.93 -15.36
CA SER A 134 10.51 2.01 -16.29
C SER A 134 10.25 1.45 -17.69
N ALA A 135 9.32 2.06 -18.41
CA ALA A 135 8.99 1.79 -19.80
C ALA A 135 8.73 3.13 -20.52
N PRO A 136 9.07 3.25 -21.82
CA PRO A 136 8.88 4.46 -22.60
C PRO A 136 7.41 4.80 -22.87
#